data_AF-A0A2C9LJB7-F1
#
_entry.id   AF-A0A2C9LJB7-F1
#
_cell.length_a   1.000
_cell.length_b   1.000
_cell.length_c   1.000
_cell.angle_alpha   90.00
_cell.angle_beta   90.00
_cell.angle_gamma   90.00
#
_symmetry.space_group_name_H-M   'P 1'
#
loop_
_entity.id
_entity.type
_entity.pdbx_description
1 polymer ?
#
loop_
_entity_poly.entity_id
_entity_poly.type
_entity_poly.pdbx_seq_one_letter_code
_entity_poly.pdbx_strand_id
1 'polypeptide(L)'
;MIIFVKIRLQDSMTVELFSLALADFLVATLELGVVCMDIVDRATPLISVDLQALSRVHFTWAVNAAYLTSCWITVIVSLERCFSVAYPFQVKQLFTMQRSSLAVLAVYVIHIVMFVPGFVIEKMEWVNTVTQNHNISDDSDAERWIYTVVYSYATAKVETVLRMTSGLFLFSVSQSVLFVCSIWMTVALKTSARIRVQSDVFKETDNSQTQLTKKETRLLTVVLFLSLLHLVCNLPRLSLSVFFYTYPWSSAVYQRNAINIMWAIMAVFSNVTCCSSFCGYYQLNSKYRKIVHMMFQIKDM
;
A
#
# COMPACT_ATOMS: atom_id res chain seq x y z
N MET A 1 -10.35 9.21 -7.68
CA MET A 1 -9.55 9.54 -8.89
C MET A 1 -10.21 10.56 -9.82
N ILE A 2 -11.44 10.32 -10.35
CA ILE A 2 -12.14 11.25 -11.27
C ILE A 2 -12.18 12.70 -10.76
N ILE A 3 -12.42 12.86 -9.47
CA ILE A 3 -12.49 14.17 -8.81
C ILE A 3 -11.14 14.91 -8.85
N PHE A 4 -10.02 14.19 -8.68
CA PHE A 4 -8.68 14.79 -8.75
C PHE A 4 -8.33 15.27 -10.16
N VAL A 5 -8.75 14.53 -11.19
CA VAL A 5 -8.63 14.96 -12.59
C VAL A 5 -9.42 16.25 -12.82
N LYS A 6 -10.62 16.37 -12.25
CA LYS A 6 -11.42 17.61 -12.32
C LYS A 6 -10.82 18.79 -11.53
N ILE A 7 -10.06 18.53 -10.46
CA ILE A 7 -9.35 19.57 -9.67
C ILE A 7 -8.11 20.12 -10.40
N ARG A 8 -7.77 19.58 -11.59
CA ARG A 8 -6.66 20.03 -12.47
C ARG A 8 -5.25 19.89 -11.88
N LEU A 9 -5.02 18.99 -10.91
CA LEU A 9 -3.69 18.61 -10.38
C LEU A 9 -2.69 19.80 -10.24
N GLN A 10 -3.12 20.95 -9.72
CA GLN A 10 -2.32 22.19 -9.81
C GLN A 10 -1.23 22.32 -8.74
N ASP A 11 -1.34 21.56 -7.65
CA ASP A 11 -0.46 21.64 -6.49
C ASP A 11 0.24 20.29 -6.23
N SER A 12 1.47 20.32 -5.71
CA SER A 12 2.28 19.13 -5.32
C SER A 12 1.44 18.10 -4.56
N MET A 13 0.78 18.57 -3.50
CA MET A 13 -0.12 17.77 -2.67
C MET A 13 -1.22 17.06 -3.47
N THR A 14 -1.82 17.72 -4.48
CA THR A 14 -2.92 17.11 -5.24
C THR A 14 -2.38 16.00 -6.15
N VAL A 15 -1.17 16.16 -6.69
CA VAL A 15 -0.49 15.12 -7.48
C VAL A 15 -0.16 13.92 -6.61
N GLU A 16 0.39 14.14 -5.42
CA GLU A 16 0.73 13.06 -4.47
C GLU A 16 -0.52 12.30 -4.01
N LEU A 17 -1.60 13.01 -3.65
CA LEU A 17 -2.86 12.36 -3.24
C LEU A 17 -3.56 11.62 -4.39
N PHE A 18 -3.48 12.16 -5.61
CA PHE A 18 -3.98 11.44 -6.79
C PHE A 18 -3.18 10.16 -7.02
N SER A 19 -1.86 10.24 -6.90
CA SER A 19 -0.98 9.09 -7.03
C SER A 19 -1.22 8.05 -5.94
N LEU A 20 -1.39 8.49 -4.70
CA LEU A 20 -1.70 7.57 -3.60
C LEU A 20 -3.04 6.87 -3.85
N ALA A 21 -4.06 7.61 -4.28
CA ALA A 21 -5.36 7.04 -4.64
C ALA A 21 -5.28 6.07 -5.83
N LEU A 22 -4.39 6.32 -6.80
CA LEU A 22 -4.12 5.40 -7.91
C LEU A 22 -3.46 4.12 -7.42
N ALA A 23 -2.45 4.21 -6.56
CA ALA A 23 -1.78 3.04 -5.97
C ALA A 23 -2.77 2.21 -5.13
N ASP A 24 -3.56 2.84 -4.27
CA ASP A 24 -4.59 2.18 -3.45
C ASP A 24 -5.65 1.49 -4.32
N PHE A 25 -6.06 2.13 -5.41
CA PHE A 25 -7.00 1.54 -6.37
C PHE A 25 -6.42 0.32 -7.08
N LEU A 26 -5.14 0.37 -7.48
CA LEU A 26 -4.44 -0.77 -8.07
C LEU A 26 -4.35 -1.94 -7.08
N VAL A 27 -4.01 -1.68 -5.81
CA VAL A 27 -4.00 -2.71 -4.76
C VAL A 27 -5.37 -3.38 -4.65
N ALA A 28 -6.43 -2.59 -4.45
CA ALA A 28 -7.78 -3.12 -4.28
C ALA A 28 -8.27 -3.91 -5.50
N THR A 29 -7.96 -3.44 -6.72
CA THR A 29 -8.37 -4.10 -7.97
C THR A 29 -7.63 -5.42 -8.16
N LEU A 30 -6.32 -5.45 -7.88
CA LEU A 30 -5.52 -6.66 -8.00
C LEU A 30 -5.90 -7.69 -6.93
N GLU A 31 -6.17 -7.26 -5.70
CA GLU A 31 -6.65 -8.14 -4.63
C GLU A 31 -8.05 -8.71 -4.93
N LEU A 32 -8.95 -7.91 -5.51
CA LEU A 32 -10.21 -8.45 -6.01
C LEU A 32 -9.99 -9.53 -7.07
N GLY A 33 -9.00 -9.34 -7.96
CA GLY A 33 -8.58 -10.35 -8.92
C GLY A 33 -8.13 -11.65 -8.26
N VAL A 34 -7.31 -11.57 -7.20
CA VAL A 34 -6.87 -12.74 -6.41
C VAL A 34 -8.08 -13.50 -5.85
N VAL A 35 -9.01 -12.79 -5.22
CA VAL A 35 -10.21 -13.40 -4.60
C VAL A 35 -11.10 -14.03 -5.67
N CYS A 36 -11.29 -13.38 -6.81
CA CYS A 36 -12.06 -13.95 -7.93
C CYS A 36 -11.43 -15.26 -8.43
N MET A 37 -10.10 -15.31 -8.60
CA MET A 37 -9.41 -16.53 -9.02
C MET A 37 -9.56 -17.66 -8.00
N ASP A 38 -9.44 -17.36 -6.70
CA ASP A 38 -9.63 -18.34 -5.64
C ASP A 38 -11.08 -18.88 -5.57
N ILE A 39 -12.09 -18.04 -5.86
CA ILE A 39 -13.49 -18.47 -5.94
C ILE A 39 -13.71 -19.38 -7.15
N VAL A 40 -13.17 -19.01 -8.32
CA VAL A 40 -13.29 -19.82 -9.54
C VAL A 40 -12.61 -21.17 -9.36
N ASP A 41 -11.42 -21.21 -8.78
CA ASP A 41 -10.68 -22.44 -8.47
C ASP A 41 -11.52 -23.41 -7.62
N ARG A 42 -12.17 -22.89 -6.56
CA ARG A 42 -13.06 -23.68 -5.69
C ARG A 42 -14.35 -24.11 -6.37
N ALA A 43 -14.91 -23.27 -7.24
CA ALA A 43 -16.15 -23.54 -7.95
C ALA A 43 -15.97 -24.53 -9.12
N THR A 44 -14.76 -24.60 -9.68
CA THR A 44 -14.46 -25.39 -10.90
C THR A 44 -13.16 -26.19 -10.75
N PRO A 45 -13.14 -27.24 -9.89
CA PRO A 45 -11.93 -28.01 -9.59
C PRO A 45 -11.38 -28.85 -10.77
N LEU A 46 -12.11 -28.90 -11.88
CA LEU A 46 -11.78 -29.64 -13.10
C LEU A 46 -11.02 -28.80 -14.14
N ILE A 47 -10.75 -27.53 -13.87
CA ILE A 47 -9.98 -26.68 -14.79
C ILE A 47 -8.54 -27.22 -14.92
N SER A 48 -8.03 -27.25 -16.15
CA SER A 48 -6.67 -27.73 -16.46
C SER A 48 -5.58 -26.70 -16.15
N VAL A 49 -5.94 -25.53 -15.61
CA VAL A 49 -5.05 -24.43 -15.22
C VAL A 49 -5.04 -24.31 -13.71
N ASP A 50 -3.84 -24.25 -13.12
CA ASP A 50 -3.67 -23.98 -11.69
C ASP A 50 -3.87 -22.48 -11.42
N LEU A 51 -5.13 -22.09 -11.24
CA LEU A 51 -5.53 -20.71 -10.96
C LEU A 51 -4.94 -20.21 -9.65
N GLN A 52 -4.72 -21.11 -8.69
CA GLN A 52 -4.13 -20.78 -7.42
C GLN A 52 -2.63 -20.43 -7.56
N ALA A 53 -1.87 -21.17 -8.35
CA ALA A 53 -0.48 -20.81 -8.68
C ALA A 53 -0.42 -19.48 -9.45
N LEU A 54 -1.28 -19.30 -10.46
CA LEU A 54 -1.37 -18.06 -11.24
C LEU A 54 -1.66 -16.83 -10.35
N SER A 55 -2.63 -16.97 -9.43
CA SER A 55 -3.02 -15.92 -8.48
C SER A 55 -1.90 -15.59 -7.49
N ARG A 56 -1.32 -16.62 -6.86
CA ARG A 56 -0.23 -16.46 -5.87
C ARG A 56 1.03 -15.88 -6.47
N VAL A 57 1.32 -16.20 -7.72
CA VAL A 57 2.55 -15.78 -8.37
C VAL A 57 2.32 -14.40 -8.97
N HIS A 58 1.48 -14.25 -10.00
CA HIS A 58 1.42 -13.00 -10.74
C HIS A 58 0.71 -11.88 -9.98
N PHE A 59 -0.47 -12.16 -9.41
CA PHE A 59 -1.27 -11.12 -8.77
C PHE A 59 -0.66 -10.69 -7.43
N THR A 60 -0.15 -11.62 -6.63
CA THR A 60 0.42 -11.28 -5.32
C THR A 60 1.67 -10.42 -5.44
N TRP A 61 2.55 -10.67 -6.42
CA TRP A 61 3.70 -9.80 -6.67
C TRP A 61 3.26 -8.39 -7.09
N ALA A 62 2.25 -8.30 -7.97
CA ALA A 62 1.70 -7.02 -8.39
C ALA A 62 1.04 -6.25 -7.24
N VAL A 63 0.26 -6.93 -6.39
CA VAL A 63 -0.35 -6.35 -5.17
C VAL A 63 0.74 -5.80 -4.26
N ASN A 64 1.80 -6.57 -4.01
CA ASN A 64 2.89 -6.14 -3.14
C ASN A 64 3.64 -4.93 -3.71
N ALA A 65 3.87 -4.90 -5.03
CA ALA A 65 4.49 -3.76 -5.72
C ALA A 65 3.64 -2.48 -5.61
N ALA A 66 2.33 -2.59 -5.86
CA ALA A 66 1.40 -1.47 -5.74
C ALA A 66 1.29 -0.98 -4.29
N TYR A 67 1.28 -1.91 -3.32
CA TYR A 67 1.22 -1.58 -1.90
C TYR A 67 2.48 -0.87 -1.40
N LEU A 68 3.66 -1.37 -1.79
CA LEU A 68 4.94 -0.70 -1.51
C LEU A 68 4.98 0.71 -2.11
N THR A 69 4.48 0.86 -3.33
CA THR A 69 4.36 2.18 -3.98
C THR A 69 3.48 3.12 -3.16
N SER A 70 2.32 2.67 -2.67
CA SER A 70 1.45 3.46 -1.79
C SER A 70 2.16 3.86 -0.48
N CYS A 71 2.91 2.95 0.13
CA CYS A 71 3.71 3.24 1.33
C CYS A 71 4.76 4.34 1.07
N TRP A 72 5.50 4.24 -0.03
CA TRP A 72 6.54 5.23 -0.38
C TRP A 72 5.97 6.59 -0.78
N ILE A 73 4.81 6.63 -1.45
CA ILE A 73 4.10 7.89 -1.70
C ILE A 73 3.67 8.52 -0.37
N THR A 74 3.16 7.72 0.58
CA THR A 74 2.81 8.20 1.93
C THR A 74 4.04 8.76 2.66
N VAL A 75 5.21 8.12 2.52
CA VAL A 75 6.49 8.65 3.04
C VAL A 75 6.81 10.03 2.45
N ILE A 76 6.70 10.19 1.14
CA ILE A 76 6.95 11.48 0.46
C ILE A 76 5.99 12.55 0.98
N VAL A 77 4.70 12.25 1.07
CA VAL A 77 3.69 13.17 1.60
C VAL A 77 4.03 13.58 3.03
N SER A 78 4.38 12.62 3.90
CA SER A 78 4.74 12.89 5.29
C SER A 78 6.02 13.71 5.41
N LEU A 79 7.02 13.45 4.57
CA LEU A 79 8.24 14.26 4.50
C LEU A 79 7.95 15.69 4.04
N GLU A 80 7.19 15.89 2.96
CA GLU A 80 6.77 17.22 2.50
C GLU A 80 6.14 18.01 3.66
N ARG A 81 5.29 17.34 4.46
CA ARG A 81 4.67 17.94 5.65
C ARG A 81 5.64 18.25 6.77
N CYS A 82 6.54 17.35 7.11
CA CYS A 82 7.60 17.61 8.09
C CYS A 82 8.45 18.83 7.70
N PHE A 83 8.86 18.91 6.43
CA PHE A 83 9.62 20.03 5.88
C PHE A 83 8.80 21.33 5.83
N SER A 84 7.50 21.25 5.55
CA SER A 84 6.63 22.44 5.56
C SER A 84 6.56 23.13 6.93
N VAL A 85 6.73 22.36 8.01
CA VAL A 85 6.79 22.91 9.38
C VAL A 85 8.21 23.35 9.75
N ALA A 86 9.22 22.53 9.43
CA ALA A 86 10.59 22.82 9.83
C ALA A 86 11.22 23.98 9.03
N TYR A 87 10.94 24.04 7.72
CA TYR A 87 11.56 24.97 6.77
C TYR A 87 10.55 25.48 5.72
N PRO A 88 9.58 26.33 6.12
CA PRO A 88 8.46 26.76 5.27
C PRO A 88 8.89 27.54 4.01
N PHE A 89 10.04 28.21 4.03
CA PHE A 89 10.56 28.93 2.85
C PHE A 89 11.21 27.97 1.85
N GLN A 90 11.88 26.93 2.34
CA GLN A 90 12.59 25.97 1.49
C GLN A 90 11.64 24.92 0.90
N VAL A 91 10.54 24.58 1.59
CA VAL A 91 9.58 23.58 1.09
C VAL A 91 8.99 23.98 -0.27
N LYS A 92 8.70 25.27 -0.48
CA LYS A 92 8.16 25.79 -1.75
C LYS A 92 9.16 25.69 -2.91
N GLN A 93 10.45 25.64 -2.60
CA GLN A 93 11.53 25.52 -3.58
C GLN A 93 11.94 24.05 -3.81
N LEU A 94 11.90 23.22 -2.75
CA LEU A 94 12.20 21.79 -2.80
C LEU A 94 11.07 20.98 -3.43
N PHE A 95 9.84 21.16 -2.95
CA PHE A 95 8.65 20.41 -3.36
C PHE A 95 7.78 21.23 -4.33
N THR A 96 8.35 21.54 -5.50
CA THR A 96 7.55 22.08 -6.61
C THR A 96 6.74 20.97 -7.27
N MET A 97 5.62 21.32 -7.91
CA MET A 97 4.74 20.37 -8.60
C MET A 97 5.52 19.42 -9.56
N GLN A 98 6.46 19.97 -10.34
CA GLN A 98 7.27 19.18 -11.28
C GLN A 98 8.19 18.18 -10.56
N ARG A 99 8.83 18.62 -9.46
CA ARG A 99 9.75 17.77 -8.70
C ARG A 99 9.01 16.67 -7.93
N SER A 100 7.89 16.99 -7.30
CA SER A 100 7.05 15.99 -6.63
C SER A 100 6.48 14.99 -7.64
N SER A 101 5.98 15.45 -8.79
CA SER A 101 5.54 14.55 -9.86
C SER A 101 6.65 13.64 -10.36
N LEU A 102 7.88 14.14 -10.51
CA LEU A 102 9.03 13.34 -10.90
C LEU A 102 9.43 12.33 -9.81
N ALA A 103 9.39 12.73 -8.54
CA ALA A 103 9.69 11.84 -7.41
C ALA A 103 8.67 10.70 -7.32
N VAL A 104 7.38 11.01 -7.44
CA VAL A 104 6.30 10.02 -7.49
C VAL A 104 6.46 9.07 -8.70
N LEU A 105 6.75 9.60 -9.89
CA LEU A 105 7.00 8.79 -11.07
C LEU A 105 8.21 7.87 -10.86
N ALA A 106 9.28 8.37 -10.26
CA ALA A 106 10.46 7.58 -9.93
C ALA A 106 10.12 6.43 -8.96
N VAL A 107 9.26 6.67 -7.96
CA VAL A 107 8.76 5.61 -7.07
C VAL A 107 8.07 4.50 -7.88
N TYR A 108 7.15 4.85 -8.78
CA TYR A 108 6.50 3.83 -9.63
C TYR A 108 7.51 3.06 -10.47
N VAL A 109 8.42 3.75 -11.17
CA VAL A 109 9.39 3.11 -12.05
C VAL A 109 10.31 2.18 -11.26
N ILE A 110 10.83 2.63 -10.12
CA ILE A 110 11.71 1.82 -9.26
C ILE A 110 11.01 0.54 -8.83
N HIS A 111 9.76 0.63 -8.34
CA HIS A 111 9.03 -0.54 -7.90
C HIS A 111 8.68 -1.47 -9.07
N ILE A 112 8.19 -0.95 -10.20
CA ILE A 112 7.89 -1.78 -11.37
C ILE A 112 9.15 -2.52 -11.84
N VAL A 113 10.26 -1.81 -12.07
CA VAL A 113 11.53 -2.40 -12.52
C VAL A 113 12.04 -3.45 -11.54
N MET A 114 11.84 -3.23 -10.24
CA MET A 114 12.26 -4.19 -9.21
C MET A 114 11.49 -5.51 -9.29
N PHE A 115 10.20 -5.51 -9.64
CA PHE A 115 9.39 -6.73 -9.72
C PHE A 115 9.39 -7.39 -11.11
N VAL A 116 9.80 -6.68 -12.18
CA VAL A 116 9.92 -7.24 -13.54
C VAL A 116 10.72 -8.55 -13.62
N PRO A 117 11.88 -8.71 -12.95
CA PRO A 117 12.63 -9.97 -12.98
C PRO A 117 11.84 -11.18 -12.47
N GLY A 118 10.94 -10.99 -11.49
CA GLY A 118 10.07 -12.05 -11.01
C GLY A 118 9.18 -12.57 -12.13
N PHE A 119 8.49 -11.64 -12.81
CA PHE A 119 7.58 -11.96 -13.90
C PHE A 119 8.25 -12.57 -15.14
N VAL A 120 9.50 -12.21 -15.44
CA VAL A 120 10.21 -12.70 -16.63
C VAL A 120 10.74 -14.11 -16.45
N ILE A 121 11.11 -14.48 -15.22
CA ILE A 121 11.80 -15.74 -14.93
C ILE A 121 10.79 -16.86 -14.60
N GLU A 122 9.61 -16.49 -14.12
CA GLU A 122 8.49 -17.41 -13.90
C GLU A 122 7.96 -17.95 -15.22
N LYS A 123 8.02 -19.28 -15.39
CA LYS A 123 7.50 -19.98 -16.56
C LYS A 123 6.34 -20.87 -16.16
N MET A 124 5.28 -20.82 -16.96
CA MET A 124 4.19 -21.78 -16.87
C MET A 124 4.40 -22.88 -17.89
N GLU A 125 4.33 -24.12 -17.44
CA GLU A 125 4.50 -25.30 -18.28
C GLU A 125 3.39 -26.31 -17.96
N TRP A 126 3.07 -27.14 -18.94
CA TRP A 126 2.14 -28.25 -18.76
C TRP A 126 2.85 -29.38 -18.01
N VAL A 127 2.41 -29.66 -16.78
CA VAL A 127 2.95 -30.71 -15.93
C VAL A 127 1.92 -31.82 -15.79
N ASN A 128 2.34 -33.07 -15.94
CA ASN A 128 1.51 -34.24 -15.71
C ASN A 128 1.51 -34.55 -14.20
N THR A 129 0.36 -34.36 -13.54
CA THR A 129 0.19 -34.70 -12.14
C THR A 129 -0.44 -36.08 -12.03
N VAL A 130 0.33 -37.08 -11.62
CA VAL A 130 -0.20 -38.38 -11.20
C VAL A 130 -0.85 -38.18 -9.84
N THR A 131 -2.18 -38.21 -9.81
CA THR A 131 -2.92 -38.05 -8.55
C THR A 131 -2.85 -39.36 -7.79
N GLN A 132 -1.84 -39.53 -6.92
CA GLN A 132 -1.79 -40.68 -6.03
C GLN A 132 -2.86 -40.52 -4.93
N ASN A 133 -4.10 -40.89 -5.27
CA ASN A 133 -5.19 -40.98 -4.30
C ASN A 133 -4.88 -42.11 -3.32
N HIS A 134 -4.32 -41.77 -2.16
CA HIS A 134 -3.87 -42.73 -1.16
C HIS A 134 -5.01 -43.51 -0.46
N ASN A 135 -6.27 -43.32 -0.87
CA ASN A 135 -7.44 -43.75 -0.10
C ASN A 135 -8.49 -44.56 -0.87
N ILE A 136 -8.34 -44.84 -2.17
CA ILE A 136 -9.32 -45.66 -2.89
C ILE A 136 -8.58 -46.57 -3.85
N SER A 137 -8.74 -47.87 -3.64
CA SER A 137 -8.41 -48.97 -4.54
C SER A 137 -9.25 -48.90 -5.81
N ASP A 138 -9.08 -47.83 -6.58
CA ASP A 138 -9.65 -47.68 -7.92
C ASP A 138 -8.51 -47.37 -8.88
N ASP A 139 -8.26 -48.35 -9.74
CA ASP A 139 -7.14 -48.52 -10.67
C ASP A 139 -7.25 -47.58 -11.88
N SER A 140 -7.47 -46.29 -11.61
CA SER A 140 -7.48 -45.26 -12.65
C SER A 140 -6.46 -44.18 -12.30
N ASP A 141 -5.20 -44.48 -12.60
CA ASP A 141 -4.13 -43.50 -12.81
C ASP A 141 -4.51 -42.58 -13.99
N ALA A 142 -5.46 -41.68 -13.75
CA ALA A 142 -5.85 -40.68 -14.72
C ALA A 142 -4.72 -39.65 -14.81
N GLU A 143 -3.88 -39.78 -15.84
CA GLU A 143 -2.90 -38.77 -16.22
C GLU A 143 -3.61 -37.41 -16.41
N ARG A 144 -3.44 -36.50 -15.46
CA ARG A 144 -4.01 -35.15 -15.53
C ARG A 144 -2.91 -34.16 -15.87
N TRP A 145 -3.07 -33.48 -17.00
CA TRP A 145 -2.22 -32.35 -17.38
C TRP A 145 -2.74 -31.08 -16.71
N ILE A 146 -1.88 -30.46 -15.91
CA ILE A 146 -2.16 -29.18 -15.25
C ILE A 146 -1.13 -28.16 -15.73
N TYR A 147 -1.60 -27.02 -16.20
CA TYR A 147 -0.77 -25.86 -16.51
C TYR A 147 -0.46 -25.13 -15.21
N THR A 148 0.76 -25.28 -14.72
CA THR A 148 1.21 -24.72 -13.43
C THR A 148 2.59 -24.06 -13.55
N VAL A 149 2.99 -23.32 -12.52
CA VAL A 149 4.27 -22.62 -12.45
C VAL A 149 5.37 -23.61 -12.08
N VAL A 150 6.38 -23.73 -12.93
CA VAL A 150 7.54 -24.58 -12.65
C VAL A 150 8.58 -23.80 -11.86
N TYR A 151 8.85 -24.26 -10.64
CA TYR A 151 9.88 -23.68 -9.79
C TYR A 151 11.26 -24.22 -10.18
N SER A 152 12.06 -23.37 -10.82
CA SER A 152 13.47 -23.64 -11.09
C SER A 152 14.36 -23.16 -9.94
N TYR A 153 15.58 -23.68 -9.83
CA TYR A 153 16.56 -23.17 -8.86
C TYR A 153 16.84 -21.66 -9.06
N ALA A 154 16.78 -21.18 -10.32
CA ALA A 154 16.92 -19.77 -10.63
C ALA A 154 15.73 -18.92 -10.13
N THR A 155 14.49 -19.42 -10.27
CA THR A 155 13.29 -18.69 -9.78
C THR A 155 13.35 -18.57 -8.26
N ALA A 156 13.68 -19.64 -7.53
CA ALA A 156 13.77 -19.62 -6.07
C ALA A 156 14.80 -18.61 -5.52
N LYS A 157 15.95 -18.47 -6.20
CA LYS A 157 16.95 -17.46 -5.83
C LYS A 157 16.44 -16.04 -6.02
N VAL A 158 15.86 -15.76 -7.19
CA VAL A 158 15.31 -14.43 -7.51
C VAL A 158 14.17 -14.10 -6.56
N GLU A 159 13.28 -15.05 -6.29
CA GLU A 159 12.17 -14.91 -5.36
C GLU A 159 12.67 -14.54 -3.95
N THR A 160 13.72 -15.22 -3.48
CA THR A 160 14.34 -14.94 -2.18
C THR A 160 14.93 -13.54 -2.14
N VAL A 161 15.67 -13.13 -3.18
CA VAL A 161 16.27 -11.79 -3.27
C VAL A 161 15.20 -10.70 -3.32
N LEU A 162 14.12 -10.89 -4.10
CA LEU A 162 12.99 -9.96 -4.15
C LEU A 162 12.26 -9.88 -2.81
N ARG A 163 12.02 -11.03 -2.16
CA ARG A 163 11.37 -11.07 -0.85
C ARG A 163 12.19 -10.36 0.22
N MET A 164 13.52 -10.53 0.22
CA MET A 164 14.43 -9.86 1.15
C MET A 164 14.52 -8.36 0.87
N THR A 165 14.73 -7.97 -0.38
CA THR A 165 14.98 -6.57 -0.73
C THR A 165 13.69 -5.75 -0.67
N SER A 166 12.64 -6.21 -1.34
CA SER A 166 11.37 -5.48 -1.43
C SER A 166 10.50 -5.71 -0.19
N GLY A 167 10.42 -6.96 0.28
CA GLY A 167 9.51 -7.35 1.36
C GLY A 167 9.98 -6.97 2.76
N LEU A 168 11.29 -7.02 3.01
CA LEU A 168 11.86 -6.66 4.32
C LEU A 168 12.54 -5.30 4.28
N PHE A 169 13.54 -5.10 3.42
CA PHE A 169 14.40 -3.91 3.51
C PHE A 169 13.66 -2.63 3.14
N LEU A 170 13.15 -2.50 1.91
CA LEU A 170 12.44 -1.29 1.46
C LEU A 170 11.22 -0.99 2.33
N PHE A 171 10.48 -2.04 2.69
CA PHE A 171 9.34 -1.92 3.57
C PHE A 171 9.74 -1.40 4.96
N SER A 172 10.75 -1.99 5.60
CA SER A 172 11.21 -1.57 6.94
C SER A 172 11.76 -0.15 6.94
N VAL A 173 12.47 0.25 5.89
CA VAL A 173 12.95 1.62 5.71
C VAL A 173 11.77 2.59 5.62
N SER A 174 10.76 2.29 4.81
CA SER A 174 9.56 3.14 4.67
C SER A 174 8.83 3.33 6.01
N GLN A 175 8.66 2.26 6.79
CA GLN A 175 8.00 2.31 8.10
C GLN A 175 8.82 3.10 9.11
N SER A 176 10.15 2.96 9.09
CA SER A 176 11.04 3.71 9.98
C SER A 176 10.95 5.22 9.70
N VAL A 177 10.94 5.61 8.43
CA VAL A 177 10.78 7.01 8.03
C VAL A 177 9.40 7.54 8.45
N LEU A 178 8.32 6.78 8.21
CA LEU A 178 6.98 7.16 8.65
C LEU A 178 6.88 7.34 10.17
N PHE A 179 7.53 6.47 10.94
CA PHE A 179 7.55 6.56 12.40
C PHE A 179 8.21 7.87 12.86
N VAL A 180 9.39 8.18 12.34
CA VAL A 180 10.10 9.44 12.65
C VAL A 180 9.27 10.66 12.23
N CYS A 181 8.71 10.66 11.02
CA CYS A 181 7.83 11.73 10.55
C CYS A 181 6.59 11.88 11.42
N SER A 182 6.00 10.77 11.90
CA SER A 182 4.82 10.81 12.77
C SER A 182 5.12 11.43 14.13
N ILE A 183 6.28 11.11 14.72
CA ILE A 183 6.74 11.75 15.96
C ILE A 183 6.91 13.25 15.72
N TRP A 184 7.61 13.64 14.65
CA TRP A 184 7.84 15.04 14.31
C TRP A 184 6.52 15.81 14.12
N MET A 185 5.61 15.28 13.31
CA MET A 185 4.29 15.88 13.07
C MET A 185 3.47 16.00 14.37
N THR A 186 3.55 15.01 15.26
CA THR A 186 2.87 15.06 16.56
C THR A 186 3.41 16.18 17.43
N VAL A 187 4.74 16.34 17.49
CA VAL A 187 5.38 17.44 18.22
C VAL A 187 4.99 18.79 17.60
N ALA A 188 5.06 18.91 16.27
CA ALA A 188 4.67 20.10 15.54
C ALA A 188 3.22 20.52 15.83
N LEU A 189 2.28 19.56 15.83
CA LEU A 189 0.87 19.81 16.15
C LEU A 189 0.69 20.29 17.59
N LYS A 190 1.37 19.69 18.56
CA LYS A 190 1.32 20.10 19.98
C LYS A 190 1.87 21.52 20.17
N THR A 191 2.99 21.85 19.53
CA THR A 191 3.57 23.19 19.57
C THR A 191 2.62 24.21 18.94
N SER A 192 2.03 23.89 17.79
CA SER A 192 1.03 24.75 17.13
C SER A 192 -0.21 24.99 18.02
N ALA A 193 -0.70 23.96 18.71
CA ALA A 193 -1.81 24.08 19.63
C ALA A 193 -1.47 24.94 20.86
N ARG A 194 -0.27 24.78 21.44
CA ARG A 194 0.18 25.57 22.59
C ARG A 194 0.31 27.05 22.26
N ILE A 195 0.88 27.37 21.10
CA ILE A 195 1.00 28.76 20.62
C ILE A 195 -0.39 29.39 20.51
N ARG A 196 -1.39 28.65 20.00
CA ARG A 196 -2.76 29.14 19.88
C ARG A 196 -3.40 29.49 21.22
N VAL A 197 -3.30 28.60 22.21
CA VAL A 197 -3.82 28.86 23.57
C VAL A 197 -3.17 30.11 24.16
N GLN A 198 -1.87 30.32 23.92
CA GLN A 198 -1.16 31.49 24.42
C GLN A 198 -1.51 32.78 23.65
N SER A 199 -1.81 32.69 22.35
CA SER A 199 -2.23 33.83 21.53
C SER A 199 -3.71 34.20 21.71
N ASP A 200 -4.59 33.26 22.06
CA ASP A 200 -5.99 33.54 22.42
C ASP A 200 -6.09 34.34 23.74
N VAL A 201 -5.09 34.20 24.63
CA VAL A 201 -4.95 35.05 25.82
C VAL A 201 -4.45 36.47 25.46
N PHE A 202 -3.89 36.67 24.26
CA PHE A 202 -3.17 37.90 23.88
C PHE A 202 -3.79 38.70 22.71
N LYS A 203 -4.83 38.24 22.00
CA LYS A 203 -5.37 38.97 20.83
C LYS A 203 -6.90 38.97 20.72
N GLU A 204 -7.47 40.14 21.02
CA GLU A 204 -8.81 40.58 20.68
C GLU A 204 -8.89 41.25 19.29
N THR A 205 -7.82 41.26 18.50
CA THR A 205 -7.83 41.95 17.18
C THR A 205 -6.80 41.32 16.26
N ASP A 206 -7.27 40.58 15.25
CA ASP A 206 -6.79 40.54 13.85
C ASP A 206 -7.17 39.19 13.20
N ASN A 207 -8.20 39.21 12.35
CA ASN A 207 -8.93 38.04 11.86
C ASN A 207 -8.29 37.38 10.61
N SER A 208 -7.14 37.89 10.16
CA SER A 208 -6.55 37.55 8.86
C SER A 208 -5.47 36.45 8.91
N GLN A 209 -4.66 36.38 9.97
CA GLN A 209 -3.58 35.38 10.09
C GLN A 209 -4.03 33.98 10.53
N THR A 210 -5.19 33.86 11.19
CA THR A 210 -5.67 32.60 11.79
C THR A 210 -6.21 31.57 10.78
N GLN A 211 -6.61 31.97 9.57
CA GLN A 211 -7.22 31.06 8.59
C GLN A 211 -6.22 30.18 7.83
N LEU A 212 -5.02 30.70 7.53
CA LEU A 212 -3.97 29.94 6.83
C LEU A 212 -3.44 28.80 7.71
N THR A 213 -3.23 29.07 9.01
CA THR A 213 -2.77 28.05 9.98
C THR A 213 -3.80 26.94 10.20
N LYS A 214 -5.11 27.22 10.18
CA LYS A 214 -6.15 26.18 10.38
C LYS A 214 -6.16 25.15 9.25
N LYS A 215 -5.95 25.59 8.00
CA LYS A 215 -5.85 24.69 6.83
C LYS A 215 -4.60 23.82 6.90
N GLU A 216 -3.47 24.40 7.27
CA GLU A 216 -2.20 23.68 7.46
C GLU A 216 -2.27 22.66 8.60
N THR A 217 -2.86 23.01 9.74
CA THR A 217 -3.06 22.07 10.86
C THR A 217 -3.95 20.90 10.44
N ARG A 218 -5.06 21.17 9.74
CA ARG A 218 -5.95 20.11 9.24
C ARG A 218 -5.20 19.15 8.32
N LEU A 219 -4.39 19.69 7.43
CA LEU A 219 -3.55 18.92 6.51
C LEU A 219 -2.56 18.03 7.27
N LEU A 220 -1.83 18.59 8.23
CA LEU A 220 -0.91 17.84 9.10
C LEU A 220 -1.64 16.73 9.88
N THR A 221 -2.83 17.01 10.44
CA THR A 221 -3.62 16.03 11.17
C THR A 221 -4.00 14.83 10.31
N VAL A 222 -4.42 15.04 9.06
CA VAL A 222 -4.81 13.91 8.23
C VAL A 222 -3.60 13.13 7.73
N VAL A 223 -2.48 13.79 7.38
CA VAL A 223 -1.26 13.07 6.99
C VAL A 223 -0.69 12.25 8.17
N LEU A 224 -0.77 12.79 9.39
CA LEU A 224 -0.46 12.04 10.61
C LEU A 224 -1.39 10.84 10.79
N PHE A 225 -2.70 11.01 10.60
CA PHE A 225 -3.66 9.90 10.66
C PHE A 225 -3.32 8.80 9.64
N LEU A 226 -3.02 9.16 8.38
CA LEU A 226 -2.63 8.19 7.34
C LEU A 226 -1.32 7.47 7.68
N SER A 227 -0.34 8.19 8.25
CA SER A 227 0.94 7.61 8.66
C SER A 227 0.79 6.64 9.84
N LEU A 228 0.01 7.03 10.86
CA LEU A 228 -0.29 6.17 12.00
C LEU A 228 -1.09 4.94 11.59
N LEU A 229 -2.04 5.08 10.68
CA LEU A 229 -2.79 3.95 10.15
C LEU A 229 -1.86 2.97 9.44
N HIS A 230 -0.99 3.45 8.54
CA HIS A 230 0.00 2.61 7.89
C HIS A 230 0.88 1.89 8.92
N LEU A 231 1.37 2.57 9.96
CA LEU A 231 2.19 1.97 11.00
C LEU A 231 1.45 0.86 11.76
N VAL A 232 0.21 1.12 12.20
CA VAL A 232 -0.58 0.16 12.98
C VAL A 232 -0.98 -1.03 12.13
N CYS A 233 -1.48 -0.82 10.91
CA CYS A 233 -1.90 -1.90 10.01
C CYS A 233 -0.72 -2.75 9.51
N ASN A 234 0.49 -2.18 9.48
CA ASN A 234 1.70 -2.92 9.07
C ASN A 234 2.46 -3.59 10.21
N LEU A 235 2.12 -3.29 11.47
CA LEU A 235 2.77 -3.90 12.62
C LEU A 235 2.61 -5.43 12.65
N PRO A 236 1.43 -6.02 12.37
CA PRO A 236 1.27 -7.47 12.25
C PRO A 236 2.18 -8.08 11.18
N ARG A 237 2.36 -7.39 10.04
CA ARG A 237 3.22 -7.84 8.93
C ARG A 237 4.69 -7.92 9.36
N LEU A 238 5.19 -6.91 10.07
CA LEU A 238 6.56 -6.91 10.60
C LEU A 238 6.76 -8.01 11.65
N SER A 239 5.84 -8.11 12.60
CA SER A 239 5.89 -9.12 13.67
C SER A 239 5.88 -10.54 13.12
N LEU A 240 5.00 -10.83 12.15
CA LEU A 240 4.93 -12.13 11.50
C LEU A 240 6.19 -12.42 10.68
N SER A 241 6.72 -11.42 9.96
CA SER A 241 7.98 -11.59 9.21
C SER A 241 9.13 -12.02 10.13
N VAL A 242 9.31 -11.35 11.28
CA VAL A 242 10.34 -11.72 12.26
C VAL A 242 10.10 -13.11 12.85
N PHE A 243 8.84 -13.43 13.18
CA PHE A 243 8.46 -14.75 13.68
C PHE A 243 8.82 -15.87 12.68
N PHE A 244 8.56 -15.65 11.39
CA PHE A 244 8.88 -16.62 10.35
C PHE A 244 10.38 -16.89 10.17
N TYR A 245 11.23 -15.88 10.34
CA TYR A 245 12.68 -16.03 10.19
C TYR A 245 13.36 -16.63 11.43
N THR A 246 12.75 -16.47 12.60
CA THR A 246 13.34 -16.93 13.87
C THR A 246 12.93 -18.35 14.23
N TYR A 247 11.77 -18.83 13.77
CA TYR A 247 11.26 -20.14 14.18
C TYR A 247 11.64 -21.25 13.18
N PRO A 248 12.40 -22.28 13.59
CA PRO A 248 12.67 -23.45 12.76
C PRO A 248 11.42 -24.32 12.68
N TRP A 249 10.78 -24.36 11.51
CA TRP A 249 9.55 -25.12 11.27
C TRP A 249 9.84 -26.62 11.25
N SER A 250 9.16 -27.38 12.10
CA SER A 250 9.34 -28.85 12.22
C SER A 250 8.66 -29.65 11.11
N SER A 251 7.71 -29.05 10.37
CA SER A 251 7.08 -29.69 9.20
C SER A 251 6.73 -28.69 8.10
N ALA A 252 6.86 -29.12 6.84
CA ALA A 252 6.54 -28.33 5.65
C ALA A 252 5.05 -27.95 5.58
N VAL A 253 4.16 -28.78 6.14
CA VAL A 253 2.71 -28.54 6.16
C VAL A 253 2.36 -27.39 7.10
N TYR A 254 2.93 -27.37 8.32
CA TYR A 254 2.71 -26.27 9.26
C TYR A 254 3.23 -24.94 8.71
N GLN A 255 4.40 -24.97 8.05
CA GLN A 255 4.96 -23.79 7.40
C GLN A 255 4.03 -23.24 6.31
N ARG A 256 3.49 -24.10 5.43
CA ARG A 256 2.58 -23.68 4.35
C ARG A 256 1.29 -23.05 4.90
N ASN A 257 0.70 -23.68 5.92
CA ASN A 257 -0.54 -23.17 6.53
C ASN A 257 -0.31 -21.83 7.24
N ALA A 258 0.78 -21.69 7.98
CA ALA A 258 1.12 -20.45 8.64
C ALA A 258 1.37 -19.31 7.62
N ILE A 259 2.08 -19.60 6.52
CA ILE A 259 2.32 -18.62 5.45
C ILE A 259 0.99 -18.15 4.85
N ASN A 260 0.06 -19.07 4.60
CA ASN A 260 -1.27 -18.73 4.07
C ASN A 260 -2.04 -17.81 5.02
N ILE A 261 -2.03 -18.10 6.33
CA ILE A 261 -2.71 -17.27 7.33
C ILE A 261 -2.06 -15.89 7.40
N MET A 262 -0.73 -15.82 7.38
CA MET A 262 0.00 -14.54 7.37
C MET A 262 -0.40 -13.69 6.16
N TRP A 263 -0.43 -14.28 4.95
CA TRP A 263 -0.85 -13.58 3.74
C TRP A 263 -2.29 -13.09 3.82
N ALA A 264 -3.21 -13.90 4.34
CA ALA A 264 -4.60 -13.49 4.52
C ALA A 264 -4.73 -12.31 5.49
N ILE A 265 -4.02 -12.36 6.63
CA ILE A 265 -3.98 -11.24 7.59
C ILE A 265 -3.42 -9.99 6.91
N MET A 266 -2.31 -10.11 6.18
CA MET A 266 -1.70 -9.00 5.46
C MET A 266 -2.66 -8.37 4.44
N ALA A 267 -3.38 -9.17 3.66
CA ALA A 267 -4.38 -8.72 2.69
C ALA A 267 -5.54 -7.94 3.34
N VAL A 268 -5.99 -8.38 4.52
CA VAL A 268 -7.03 -7.63 5.26
C VAL A 268 -6.51 -6.25 5.68
N PHE A 269 -5.30 -6.19 6.25
CA PHE A 269 -4.73 -4.92 6.71
C PHE A 269 -4.33 -3.97 5.55
N SER A 270 -3.87 -4.49 4.42
CA SER A 270 -3.62 -3.68 3.21
C SER A 270 -4.91 -3.05 2.71
N ASN A 271 -6.01 -3.81 2.62
CA ASN A 271 -7.31 -3.28 2.22
C ASN A 271 -7.84 -2.23 3.20
N VAL A 272 -7.75 -2.47 4.51
CA VAL A 272 -8.16 -1.48 5.52
C VAL A 272 -7.39 -0.17 5.33
N THR A 273 -6.10 -0.26 5.05
CA THR A 273 -5.25 0.90 4.78
C THR A 273 -5.72 1.64 3.52
N CYS A 274 -5.90 0.94 2.40
CA CYS A 274 -6.33 1.52 1.12
C CYS A 274 -7.73 2.17 1.22
N CYS A 275 -8.68 1.51 1.88
CA CYS A 275 -10.03 2.03 2.11
C CYS A 275 -10.02 3.27 3.00
N SER A 276 -9.19 3.29 4.04
CA SER A 276 -9.12 4.43 4.97
C SER A 276 -8.41 5.64 4.36
N SER A 277 -7.50 5.42 3.41
CA SER A 277 -6.88 6.50 2.63
C SER A 277 -7.94 7.34 1.90
N PHE A 278 -9.04 6.73 1.44
CA PHE A 278 -10.20 7.45 0.90
C PHE A 278 -10.82 8.43 1.90
N CYS A 279 -11.03 7.99 3.15
CA CYS A 279 -11.50 8.86 4.22
C CYS A 279 -10.54 10.03 4.46
N GLY A 280 -9.23 9.76 4.39
CA GLY A 280 -8.19 10.79 4.42
C GLY A 280 -8.37 11.83 3.31
N TYR A 281 -8.55 11.40 2.05
CA TYR A 281 -8.74 12.30 0.91
C TYR A 281 -9.94 13.23 1.07
N TYR A 282 -11.07 12.68 1.53
CA TYR A 282 -12.28 13.46 1.80
C TYR A 282 -12.04 14.53 2.87
N GLN A 283 -11.25 14.21 3.89
CA GLN A 283 -10.92 15.13 4.98
C GLN A 283 -9.85 16.17 4.61
N LEU A 284 -8.90 15.85 3.72
CA LEU A 284 -7.75 16.68 3.34
C LEU A 284 -8.10 17.87 2.46
N ASN A 285 -8.94 17.68 1.44
CA ASN A 285 -9.12 18.66 0.39
C ASN A 285 -10.54 19.25 0.43
N SER A 286 -10.65 20.52 0.85
CA SER A 286 -11.93 21.22 0.88
C SER A 286 -12.53 21.41 -0.52
N LYS A 287 -11.68 21.54 -1.57
CA LYS A 287 -12.14 21.54 -2.97
C LYS A 287 -12.66 20.17 -3.38
N TYR A 288 -11.98 19.10 -2.97
CA TYR A 288 -12.44 17.71 -3.19
C TYR A 288 -13.81 17.48 -2.58
N ARG A 289 -14.00 17.86 -1.31
CA ARG A 289 -15.29 17.76 -0.64
C ARG A 289 -16.40 18.52 -1.36
N LYS A 290 -16.15 19.78 -1.75
CA LYS A 290 -17.11 20.59 -2.52
C LYS A 290 -17.53 19.90 -3.81
N ILE A 291 -16.58 19.30 -4.55
CA ILE A 291 -16.90 18.59 -5.79
C ILE A 291 -17.65 17.29 -5.51
N VAL A 292 -17.31 16.56 -4.45
CA VAL A 292 -18.10 15.37 -4.01
C VAL A 292 -19.55 15.79 -3.71
N HIS A 293 -19.75 16.83 -2.90
CA HIS A 293 -21.10 17.34 -2.59
C HIS A 293 -21.86 17.79 -3.84
N MET A 294 -21.17 18.47 -4.78
CA MET A 294 -21.78 18.86 -6.06
C MET A 294 -22.15 17.65 -6.93
N MET A 295 -21.32 16.60 -6.96
CA MET A 295 -21.59 15.39 -7.74
C MET A 295 -22.73 14.55 -7.17
N PHE A 296 -22.82 14.44 -5.85
CA PHE A 296 -23.82 13.62 -5.16
C PHE A 296 -25.03 14.42 -4.67
N GLN A 297 -25.12 15.71 -4.99
CA GLN A 297 -26.17 16.63 -4.52
C GLN A 297 -26.44 16.53 -3.01
N ILE A 298 -25.42 16.24 -2.21
CA ILE A 298 -25.55 16.11 -0.76
C ILE A 298 -25.72 17.52 -0.22
N LYS A 299 -26.97 17.90 0.06
CA LYS A 299 -27.36 19.15 0.69
C LYS A 299 -26.68 19.24 2.06
N ASP A 300 -25.92 20.30 2.28
CA ASP A 300 -25.23 20.53 3.56
C ASP A 300 -26.27 20.50 4.71
N MET A 301 -26.01 19.66 5.71
CA MET A 301 -26.74 19.59 6.97
C MET A 301 -25.84 20.10 8.09
#